data_AF-A0A6J7RBQ1-F1
#
_entry.id   AF-A0A6J7RBQ1-F1
#
_cell.length_a   1.000
_cell.length_b   1.000
_cell.length_c   1.000
_cell.angle_alpha   90.00
_cell.angle_beta   90.00
_cell.angle_gamma   90.00
#
_symmetry.space_group_name_H-M   'P 1'
#
loop_
_entity.id
_entity.type
_entity.pdbx_description
1 polymer ?
#
loop_
_entity_poly.entity_id
_entity_poly.type
_entity_poly.pdbx_seq_one_letter_code
_entity_poly.pdbx_strand_id
1 'polypeptide(L)' 'MNQRRSNFVRLAESRTNKAIKAIRGIGNLSNRSSYEFTEADVRDIVNALNKEIATLKSRFEHVASGASQEFKLKP' A
#
# COMPACT_ATOMS: atom_id res chain seq x y z
N MET A 1 -27.08 -2.54 0.84
CA MET A 1 -25.61 -2.83 0.82
C MET A 1 -25.39 -4.14 1.58
N ASN A 2 -24.70 -5.13 1.02
CA ASN A 2 -24.54 -6.44 1.69
C ASN A 2 -23.48 -6.38 2.82
N GLN A 3 -23.59 -7.26 3.82
CA GLN A 3 -22.73 -7.26 5.01
C GLN A 3 -21.23 -7.39 4.67
N ARG A 4 -20.88 -8.20 3.67
CA ARG A 4 -19.49 -8.37 3.20
C ARG A 4 -18.92 -7.06 2.68
N ARG A 5 -19.68 -6.33 1.86
CA ARG A 5 -19.31 -5.01 1.32
C ARG A 5 -19.21 -3.96 2.42
N SER A 6 -20.18 -3.90 3.34
CA SER A 6 -20.14 -2.95 4.45
C SER A 6 -18.93 -3.18 5.36
N ASN A 7 -18.61 -4.44 5.67
CA ASN A 7 -17.42 -4.80 6.43
C ASN A 7 -16.13 -4.40 5.69
N PHE A 8 -16.06 -4.66 4.39
CA PHE A 8 -14.92 -4.24 3.58
C PHE A 8 -14.73 -2.72 3.61
N VAL A 9 -15.79 -1.93 3.38
CA VAL A 9 -15.71 -0.47 3.36
C VAL A 9 -15.22 0.05 4.71
N ARG A 10 -15.86 -0.37 5.81
CA ARG A 10 -15.48 0.05 7.17
C ARG A 10 -14.00 -0.26 7.48
N LEU A 11 -13.54 -1.46 7.12
CA LEU A 11 -12.15 -1.86 7.37
C LEU A 11 -11.17 -1.13 6.44
N ALA A 12 -11.51 -0.95 5.17
CA ALA A 12 -10.68 -0.24 4.21
C ALA A 12 -10.49 1.22 4.61
N GLU A 13 -11.58 1.93 4.93
CA GLU A 13 -11.54 3.32 5.39
C GLU A 13 -10.69 3.47 6.66
N SER A 14 -10.94 2.63 7.67
CA SER A 14 -10.18 2.68 8.93
C SER A 14 -8.68 2.46 8.72
N ARG A 15 -8.31 1.46 7.91
CA ARG A 15 -6.90 1.11 7.64
C ARG A 15 -6.20 2.16 6.78
N THR A 16 -6.86 2.64 5.73
CA THR A 16 -6.31 3.69 4.86
C THR A 16 -6.08 4.99 5.64
N ASN A 17 -7.03 5.40 6.49
CA ASN A 17 -6.85 6.58 7.33
C ASN A 17 -5.68 6.44 8.33
N LYS A 18 -5.46 5.25 8.89
CA LYS A 18 -4.29 4.98 9.74
C LYS A 18 -2.99 5.09 8.96
N ALA A 19 -2.93 4.53 7.75
CA ALA A 19 -1.76 4.64 6.89
C ALA A 19 -1.44 6.10 6.51
N ILE A 20 -2.45 6.89 6.14
CA ILE A 20 -2.28 8.32 5.84
C ILE A 20 -1.73 9.08 7.05
N LYS A 21 -2.25 8.82 8.26
CA LYS A 21 -1.75 9.44 9.49
C LYS A 21 -0.29 9.08 9.75
N ALA A 22 0.08 7.82 9.57
CA ALA A 22 1.47 7.37 9.73
C ALA A 22 2.40 8.06 8.72
N ILE A 23 2.01 8.14 7.45
CA ILE A 23 2.78 8.84 6.40
C ILE A 23 2.95 10.32 6.75
N ARG A 24 1.91 10.99 7.25
CA ARG A 24 2.02 12.38 7.75
C ARG A 24 2.99 12.49 8.92
N GLY A 25 2.96 11.54 9.84
CA GLY A 25 3.90 11.47 10.96
C GLY A 25 5.36 11.35 10.50
N ILE A 26 5.62 10.51 9.50
CA ILE A 26 6.93 10.43 8.84
C ILE A 26 7.29 11.76 8.18
N GLY A 27 6.34 12.41 7.50
CA GLY A 27 6.53 13.72 6.88
C GLY A 27 6.98 14.80 7.88
N ASN A 28 6.51 14.75 9.12
CA ASN A 28 6.95 15.69 10.16
C ASN A 28 8.45 15.58 10.51
N LEU A 29 9.10 14.45 10.20
CA LEU A 29 10.55 14.29 10.35
C LEU A 29 11.35 15.17 9.39
N SER A 30 10.70 15.79 8.39
CA SER A 30 11.36 16.75 7.49
C SER A 30 11.83 18.02 8.21
N ASN A 31 11.44 18.24 9.47
CA ASN A 31 11.88 19.37 10.26
C ASN A 31 13.37 19.26 10.62
N ARG A 32 14.23 19.84 9.78
CA ARG A 32 15.69 19.88 9.97
C ARG A 32 16.15 20.63 11.22
N SER A 33 15.30 21.44 11.86
CA SER A 33 15.63 22.07 13.14
C SER A 33 15.60 21.09 14.31
N SER A 34 14.83 20.00 14.18
CA SER A 34 14.67 18.97 15.22
C SER A 34 15.38 17.66 14.88
N TYR A 35 15.70 17.43 13.61
CA TYR A 35 16.25 16.17 13.12
C TYR A 35 17.36 16.38 12.10
N GLU A 36 18.34 15.49 12.13
CA GLU A 36 19.35 15.37 11.09
C GLU A 36 19.04 14.13 10.24
N PHE A 37 19.08 14.29 8.92
CA PHE A 37 18.87 13.22 7.97
C PHE A 37 19.52 13.57 6.64
N THR A 38 19.92 12.52 5.93
CA THR A 38 20.51 12.60 4.60
C THR A 38 19.45 12.37 3.52
N GLU A 39 19.81 12.67 2.27
CA GLU A 39 18.98 12.30 1.13
C GLU A 39 18.90 10.78 0.92
N ALA A 40 19.88 10.02 1.40
CA ALA A 40 19.82 8.56 1.38
C ALA A 40 18.70 8.05 2.30
N ASP A 41 18.61 8.58 3.53
CA ASP A 41 17.55 8.21 4.48
C ASP A 41 16.15 8.46 3.91
N VAL A 42 15.95 9.63 3.29
CA VAL A 42 14.67 9.99 2.65
C VAL A 42 14.34 9.03 1.51
N ARG A 43 15.33 8.69 0.65
CA ARG A 43 15.14 7.75 -0.45
C ARG A 43 14.76 6.36 0.05
N ASP A 44 15.44 5.86 1.08
CA ASP A 44 15.18 4.53 1.63
C ASP A 44 13.78 4.42 2.24
N ILE A 45 13.35 5.45 2.98
CA ILE A 45 11.99 5.55 3.52
C ILE A 45 10.95 5.53 2.40
N VAL A 46 11.11 6.37 1.37
CA VAL A 46 10.17 6.47 0.25
C VAL A 46 10.12 5.16 -0.54
N ASN A 47 11.27 4.53 -0.79
CA ASN A 47 11.37 3.26 -1.51
C ASN A 47 10.66 2.13 -0.75
N ALA A 48 10.85 2.05 0.57
CA ALA A 48 10.16 1.07 1.40
C ALA A 48 8.63 1.23 1.33
N LEU A 49 8.13 2.47 1.43
CA LEU A 49 6.69 2.75 1.31
C LEU A 49 6.15 2.40 -0.08
N ASN A 50 6.86 2.76 -1.16
CA ASN A 50 6.46 2.43 -2.53
C ASN A 50 6.43 0.92 -2.78
N LYS A 51 7.39 0.17 -2.26
CA LYS A 51 7.41 -1.30 -2.37
C LYS A 51 6.21 -1.95 -1.69
N GLU A 52 5.80 -1.43 -0.54
CA GLU A 52 4.62 -1.95 0.17
C GLU A 52 3.33 -1.59 -0.61
N ILE A 53 3.24 -0.40 -1.19
CA ILE A 53 2.12 -0.02 -2.07
C ILE A 53 2.05 -0.92 -3.31
N ALA A 54 3.20 -1.25 -3.92
CA ALA A 54 3.24 -2.18 -5.06
C ALA A 54 2.76 -3.58 -4.66
N THR A 55 3.18 -4.08 -3.49
CA THR A 55 2.72 -5.36 -2.93
C THR A 55 1.21 -5.34 -2.67
N LEU A 56 0.68 -4.25 -2.12
CA LEU A 56 -0.75 -4.04 -1.93
C LEU A 56 -1.52 -4.14 -3.25
N LYS A 57 -1.09 -3.41 -4.30
CA LYS A 57 -1.71 -3.43 -5.63
C LYS A 57 -1.73 -4.85 -6.21
N SER A 58 -0.58 -5.52 -6.22
CA SER A 58 -0.43 -6.88 -6.70
C SER A 58 -1.41 -7.85 -6.02
N ARG A 59 -1.62 -7.75 -4.70
CA ARG A 59 -2.61 -8.59 -4.00
C ARG A 59 -4.04 -8.36 -4.49
N PHE A 60 -4.43 -7.12 -4.79
CA PHE A 60 -5.77 -6.84 -5.32
C PHE A 60 -5.92 -7.29 -6.79
N GLU A 61 -4.86 -7.21 -7.58
CA GLU A 61 -4.83 -7.68 -8.98
C GLU A 61 -4.85 -9.22 -9.07
N HIS A 62 -4.12 -9.92 -8.19
CA HIS A 62 -4.11 -11.39 -8.14
C HIS A 62 -5.44 -11.98 -7.68
N VAL A 63 -6.19 -11.29 -6.81
CA VAL A 63 -7.55 -11.70 -6.43
C VAL A 63 -8.53 -11.57 -7.61
N ALA A 64 -8.30 -10.63 -8.52
CA ALA A 64 -9.11 -10.47 -9.74
C ALA A 64 -8.76 -11.49 -10.84
N SER A 65 -7.56 -12.09 -10.81
CA SER A 65 -7.05 -13.01 -11.83
C SER A 65 -7.20 -14.50 -11.48
N GLY A 66 -8.15 -14.84 -10.60
CA GLY A 66 -8.59 -16.22 -10.33
C GLY A 66 -9.36 -16.89 -11.49
N ALA A 67 -9.22 -16.41 -12.73
CA ALA A 67 -9.70 -17.11 -13.91
C ALA A 67 -8.61 -18.08 -14.38
N SER A 68 -8.89 -19.38 -14.21
CA SER A 68 -8.10 -20.51 -14.66
C SER A 68 -7.41 -20.24 -16.01
N GLN A 69 -6.09 -20.09 -15.99
CA GLN A 69 -5.27 -20.18 -17.21
C GLN A 69 -5.24 -21.66 -17.61
N GLU A 70 -6.30 -22.13 -18.26
CA GLU A 70 -6.33 -23.44 -18.90
C GLU A 70 -5.41 -23.36 -20.13
N PHE A 71 -4.16 -23.79 -19.96
CA PHE A 71 -3.18 -23.83 -21.03
C PHE A 71 -3.61 -24.86 -22.09
N LYS A 72 -3.76 -24.41 -23.35
CA LYS A 72 -3.94 -25.31 -24.51
C LYS A 72 -2.81 -25.10 -25.50
N LEU A 73 -2.02 -26.15 -25.72
CA LEU A 73 -1.16 -26.25 -26.89
C LEU A 73 -2.06 -26.50 -28.11
N LYS A 74 -1.99 -25.64 -29.12
CA LYS A 74 -2.55 -25.95 -30.43
C LYS A 74 -1.45 -26.55 -31.33
N PRO A 75 -1.82 -27.50 -32.21
CA PRO A 75 -0.87 -28.15 -33.12
C PRO A 75 -0.25 -27.18 -34.12
#